data_AF-A0A2H5ZKX2-F1
#
_entry.id   AF-A0A2H5ZKX2-F1
#
_cell.length_a   1.000
_cell.length_b   1.000
_cell.length_c   1.000
_cell.angle_alpha   90.00
_cell.angle_beta   90.00
_cell.angle_gamma   90.00
#
_symmetry.space_group_name_H-M   'P 1'
#
loop_
_entity.id
_entity.type
_entity.pdbx_description
1 polymer ?
#
loop_
_entity_poly.entity_id
_entity_poly.type
_entity_poly.pdbx_seq_one_letter_code
_entity_poly.pdbx_strand_id
1 'polypeptide(L)'
;MIVDPMVVACINQRVFSADDFEPGADGEPIRFKREAMKYFIELFERRLRNEIFYPPRNHRLNYRQVIEEQVRHFARCVLGTEGGYEPFVVR
;
A
#
# COMPACT_ATOMS: atom_id res chain seq x y z
N MET A 1 -5.81 5.18 -0.37
CA MET A 1 -4.47 4.95 -0.96
C MET A 1 -3.51 4.55 0.15
N ILE A 2 -2.75 3.45 0.00
CA ILE A 2 -1.91 2.88 1.08
C ILE A 2 -0.53 3.55 1.12
N VAL A 3 0.07 3.76 -0.05
CA VAL A 3 1.45 4.21 -0.22
C VAL A 3 1.57 5.71 0.03
N ASP A 4 0.71 6.53 -0.58
CA ASP A 4 0.86 8.00 -0.54
C ASP A 4 0.87 8.56 0.89
N PRO A 5 -0.05 8.17 1.80
CA PRO A 5 0.01 8.65 3.18
C PRO A 5 1.25 8.17 3.92
N MET A 6 1.77 6.98 3.58
CA MET A 6 3.00 6.46 4.15
C MET A 6 4.20 7.29 3.69
N VAL A 7 4.30 7.59 2.39
CA VAL A 7 5.38 8.43 1.83
C VAL A 7 5.34 9.83 2.42
N VAL A 8 4.16 10.45 2.48
CA VAL A 8 3.98 11.77 3.11
C VAL A 8 4.41 11.73 4.59
N ALA A 9 4.03 10.70 5.33
CA ALA A 9 4.46 10.52 6.71
C ALA A 9 5.99 10.37 6.82
N CYS A 10 6.61 9.59 5.94
CA CYS A 10 8.06 9.43 5.90
C CYS A 10 8.79 10.75 5.65
N ILE A 11 8.29 11.58 4.74
CA ILE A 11 8.85 12.92 4.46
C ILE A 11 8.67 13.84 5.68
N ASN A 12 7.44 13.93 6.21
CA ASN A 12 7.13 14.83 7.33
C ASN A 12 7.92 14.49 8.60
N GLN A 13 8.18 13.19 8.83
CA GLN A 13 8.92 12.70 9.99
C GLN A 13 10.43 12.59 9.72
N ARG A 14 10.91 13.02 8.54
CA ARG A 14 12.32 12.94 8.12
C ARG A 14 12.90 11.52 8.25
N VAL A 15 12.08 10.53 7.93
CA VAL A 15 12.45 9.11 7.94
C VAL A 15 13.47 8.81 6.84
N PHE A 16 13.34 9.49 5.70
CA PHE A 16 14.29 9.48 4.60
C PHE A 16 14.74 10.90 4.27
N SER A 17 15.97 11.01 3.78
CA SER A 17 16.65 12.22 3.33
C SER A 17 17.20 12.02 1.93
N ALA A 18 17.74 13.07 1.30
CA ALA A 18 18.39 12.94 0.00
C ALA A 18 19.59 11.96 0.02
N ASP A 19 20.24 11.80 1.16
CA ASP A 19 21.39 10.90 1.34
C ASP A 19 20.99 9.42 1.33
N ASP A 20 19.71 9.09 1.45
CA ASP A 20 19.18 7.73 1.35
C ASP A 20 19.03 7.27 -0.10
N PHE A 21 19.29 8.16 -1.05
CA PHE A 21 19.19 7.91 -2.48
C PHE A 21 20.56 7.94 -3.14
N GLU A 22 20.65 7.27 -4.28
CA GLU A 22 21.83 7.24 -5.14
C GLU A 22 21.42 7.36 -6.60
N PRO A 23 22.22 8.04 -7.44
CA PRO A 23 22.00 8.02 -8.88
C PRO A 23 22.25 6.62 -9.41
N GLY A 24 21.43 6.20 -10.38
CA GLY A 24 21.79 5.07 -11.23
C GLY A 24 22.96 5.43 -12.16
N ALA A 25 23.33 4.50 -13.04
CA ALA A 25 24.28 4.77 -14.12
C ALA A 25 23.77 5.89 -15.06
N ASP A 26 24.60 6.37 -15.99
CA ASP A 26 24.23 7.45 -16.90
C ASP A 26 22.91 7.15 -17.65
N GLY A 27 21.92 8.03 -17.45
CA GLY A 27 20.57 7.89 -18.01
C GLY A 27 19.59 7.03 -17.19
N GLU A 28 20.03 6.42 -16.08
CA GLU A 28 19.18 5.65 -15.17
C GLU A 28 18.52 6.53 -14.09
N PRO A 29 17.36 6.10 -13.53
CA PRO A 29 16.67 6.86 -12.49
C PRO A 29 17.43 6.88 -11.16
N ILE A 30 17.08 7.85 -10.30
CA ILE A 30 17.46 7.86 -8.88
C ILE A 30 16.82 6.66 -8.18
N ARG A 31 17.60 6.00 -7.31
CA ARG A 31 17.17 4.81 -6.57
C ARG A 31 17.39 5.02 -5.08
N PHE A 32 16.65 4.29 -4.25
CA PHE A 32 17.04 4.14 -2.86
C PHE A 32 18.34 3.34 -2.76
N LYS A 33 19.21 3.73 -1.84
CA LYS A 33 20.28 2.85 -1.35
C LYS A 33 19.67 1.60 -0.74
N ARG A 34 20.41 0.49 -0.78
CA ARG A 34 19.92 -0.82 -0.32
C ARG A 34 19.30 -0.80 1.09
N GLU A 35 19.95 -0.15 2.04
CA GLU A 35 19.47 -0.11 3.44
C GLU A 35 18.20 0.74 3.57
N ALA A 36 18.11 1.86 2.85
CA ALA A 36 16.91 2.69 2.81
C ALA A 36 15.74 1.95 2.15
N MET A 37 15.99 1.20 1.07
CA MET A 37 14.96 0.37 0.42
C MET A 37 14.46 -0.72 1.37
N LYS A 38 15.36 -1.42 2.07
CA LYS A 38 14.98 -2.43 3.05
C LYS A 38 14.07 -1.84 4.13
N TYR A 39 14.43 -0.68 4.66
CA TYR A 39 13.62 -0.02 5.67
C TYR A 39 12.28 0.47 5.11
N PHE A 40 12.24 0.99 3.88
CA PHE A 40 10.99 1.34 3.20
C PHE A 40 10.05 0.14 3.06
N ILE A 41 10.58 -1.03 2.68
CA ILE A 41 9.82 -2.28 2.62
C ILE A 41 9.28 -2.64 4.01
N GLU A 42 10.08 -2.55 5.06
CA GLU A 42 9.62 -2.82 6.44
C GLU A 42 8.47 -1.91 6.88
N LEU A 43 8.54 -0.61 6.53
CA LEU A 43 7.47 0.36 6.78
C LEU A 43 6.19 0.02 6.02
N PHE A 44 6.32 -0.36 4.75
CA PHE A 44 5.21 -0.78 3.90
C PHE A 44 4.55 -2.06 4.43
N GLU A 45 5.36 -3.05 4.79
CA GLU A 45 4.94 -4.29 5.43
C GLU A 45 4.18 -4.06 6.72
N ARG A 46 4.68 -3.14 7.57
CA ARG A 46 3.98 -2.72 8.79
C ARG A 46 2.65 -2.05 8.47
N ARG A 47 2.61 -1.15 7.49
CA ARG A 47 1.38 -0.49 7.05
C ARG A 47 0.35 -1.50 6.57
N LEU A 48 0.76 -2.54 5.85
CA LEU A 48 -0.13 -3.61 5.38
C LEU A 48 -0.77 -4.43 6.51
N ARG A 49 -0.14 -4.51 7.69
CA ARG A 49 -0.69 -5.15 8.88
C ARG A 49 -1.67 -4.26 9.66
N ASN A 50 -1.75 -2.96 9.37
CA ASN A 50 -2.68 -2.08 10.05
C ASN A 50 -4.12 -2.47 9.71
N GLU A 51 -4.95 -2.54 10.74
CA GLU A 51 -6.37 -2.78 10.60
C GLU A 51 -7.15 -1.53 10.22
N ILE A 52 -8.11 -1.71 9.33
CA ILE A 52 -9.12 -0.72 8.95
C ILE A 52 -10.50 -1.36 9.03
N PHE A 53 -11.51 -0.55 9.33
CA PHE A 53 -12.89 -1.00 9.25
C PHE A 53 -13.23 -1.28 7.77
N TYR A 54 -13.73 -2.48 7.48
CA TYR A 54 -14.16 -2.89 6.16
C TYR A 54 -15.70 -2.99 6.13
N PRO A 55 -16.39 -1.94 5.63
CA PRO A 55 -17.86 -1.87 5.69
C PRO A 55 -18.60 -3.08 5.11
N PRO A 56 -18.19 -3.67 3.97
CA PRO A 56 -18.93 -4.79 3.37
C PRO A 56 -19.06 -6.03 4.27
N ARG A 57 -18.15 -6.21 5.24
CA ARG A 57 -18.19 -7.32 6.22
C ARG A 57 -18.55 -6.88 7.64
N ASN A 58 -18.72 -5.58 7.87
CA ASN A 58 -18.90 -5.00 9.20
C ASN A 58 -17.84 -5.47 10.22
N HIS A 59 -16.58 -5.61 9.78
CA HIS A 59 -15.47 -6.11 10.60
C HIS A 59 -14.17 -5.36 10.30
N ARG A 60 -13.19 -5.45 11.20
CA ARG A 60 -11.85 -4.90 10.97
C ARG A 60 -11.01 -5.92 10.22
N LEU A 61 -10.37 -5.47 9.14
CA LEU A 61 -9.45 -6.28 8.35
C LEU A 61 -8.15 -5.50 8.22
N ASN A 62 -7.01 -6.21 8.20
CA ASN A 62 -5.77 -5.56 7.79
C ASN A 62 -5.79 -5.25 6.29
N TYR A 63 -4.93 -4.33 5.83
CA TYR A 63 -4.91 -3.94 4.43
C TYR A 63 -4.66 -5.11 3.47
N ARG A 64 -3.89 -6.15 3.85
CA ARG A 64 -3.73 -7.36 3.01
C ARG A 64 -5.07 -8.06 2.80
N GLN A 65 -5.79 -8.29 3.88
CA GLN A 65 -7.11 -8.91 3.85
C GLN A 65 -8.10 -8.05 3.04
N VAL A 66 -8.05 -6.72 3.15
CA VAL A 66 -8.89 -5.85 2.31
C VAL A 66 -8.56 -6.03 0.82
N ILE A 67 -7.28 -6.09 0.44
CA ILE A 67 -6.87 -6.32 -0.95
C ILE A 67 -7.37 -7.68 -1.44
N GLU A 68 -7.19 -8.73 -0.64
CA GLU A 68 -7.72 -10.07 -0.95
C GLU A 68 -9.23 -10.05 -1.14
N GLU A 69 -9.96 -9.33 -0.30
CA GLU A 69 -11.41 -9.21 -0.41
C GLU A 69 -11.86 -8.44 -1.64
N GLN A 70 -11.13 -7.41 -2.04
CA GLN A 70 -11.42 -6.69 -3.28
C GLN A 70 -11.19 -7.60 -4.50
N VAL A 71 -10.15 -8.43 -4.50
CA VAL A 71 -9.93 -9.43 -5.56
C VAL A 71 -11.04 -10.49 -5.57
N ARG A 72 -11.45 -10.99 -4.40
CA ARG A 72 -12.56 -11.96 -4.29
C ARG A 72 -13.89 -11.35 -4.74
N HIS A 73 -14.16 -10.09 -4.38
CA HIS A 73 -15.33 -9.31 -4.82
C HIS A 73 -15.35 -9.18 -6.33
N PHE A 74 -14.23 -8.76 -6.91
CA PHE A 74 -14.07 -8.67 -8.35
C PHE A 74 -14.33 -10.02 -9.05
N ALA A 75 -13.77 -11.12 -8.54
CA ALA A 75 -14.01 -12.45 -9.09
C ALA A 75 -15.50 -12.84 -9.06
N ARG A 76 -16.21 -12.56 -7.95
CA ARG A 76 -17.65 -12.83 -7.84
C ARG A 76 -18.48 -12.03 -8.83
N CYS A 77 -18.11 -10.78 -9.10
CA CYS A 77 -18.74 -9.95 -10.11
C CYS A 77 -18.53 -10.49 -11.53
N VAL A 78 -17.29 -10.88 -11.86
CA VAL A 78 -16.95 -11.45 -13.17
C VAL A 78 -17.70 -12.77 -13.42
N LEU A 79 -17.89 -13.59 -12.39
CA LEU A 79 -18.64 -14.85 -12.46
C LEU A 79 -20.17 -14.65 -12.43
N GLY A 80 -20.66 -13.42 -12.33
CA GLY A 80 -22.10 -13.12 -12.29
C GLY A 80 -22.79 -13.51 -10.98
N THR A 81 -22.03 -13.83 -9.94
CA THR A 81 -22.58 -14.17 -8.60
C THR A 81 -22.96 -12.95 -7.78
N GLU A 82 -22.43 -11.77 -8.14
CA GLU A 82 -22.77 -10.47 -7.56
C GLU A 82 -23.00 -9.46 -8.69
N GLY A 83 -23.93 -8.51 -8.49
CA GLY A 83 -24.41 -7.64 -9.57
C GLY A 83 -23.40 -6.62 -10.09
N GLY A 84 -22.45 -6.15 -9.26
CA GLY A 84 -21.50 -5.12 -9.64
C GLY A 84 -20.33 -4.96 -8.66
N TYR A 85 -19.18 -4.56 -9.20
CA TYR A 85 -17.98 -4.32 -8.40
C TYR A 85 -18.08 -2.97 -7.68
N GLU A 86 -17.90 -2.98 -6.36
CA GLU A 86 -17.87 -1.79 -5.52
C GLU A 86 -16.45 -1.61 -4.96
N PRO A 87 -15.75 -0.52 -5.33
CA PRO A 87 -14.39 -0.28 -4.87
C PRO A 87 -14.34 0.07 -3.39
N PHE A 88 -13.30 -0.40 -2.71
CA PHE A 88 -13.00 0.03 -1.35
C PHE A 88 -12.51 1.48 -1.34
N VAL A 89 -13.30 2.36 -0.71
CA VAL A 89 -12.96 3.77 -0.50
C VAL A 89 -12.59 4.00 0.96
N VAL A 90 -11.34 4.43 1.18
CA VAL A 90 -10.89 4.91 2.49
C VAL A 90 -11.39 6.34 2.66
N ARG A 91 -12.13 6.60 3.74
CA ARG A 91 -12.51 7.95 4.18
C ARG A 91 -11.57 8.44 5.28
#